data_AF-A0A5N4DDC8-F1
#
_entry.id   AF-A0A5N4DDC8-F1
#
_cell.length_a   1.000
_cell.length_b   1.000
_cell.length_c   1.000
_cell.angle_alpha   90.00
_cell.angle_beta   90.00
_cell.angle_gamma   90.00
#
_symmetry.space_group_name_H-M   'P 1'
#
loop_
_entity.id
_entity.type
_entity.pdbx_description
1 polymer ?
#
loop_
_entity_poly.entity_id
_entity_poly.type
_entity_poly.pdbx_seq_one_letter_code
_entity_poly.pdbx_strand_id
1 'polypeptide(L)'
;MSGLSQLSGKRITDTYAHPPYPSQVRVWRYLKGKDVVTQESLLDGGNKVVIGGFGDPLICDNQVSTGDTRIFFVNPAPPYLWPAHKNELMLNSSLMRITLRNLEEVEHCVEGVWGILVW
;
A
#
# COMPACT_ATOMS: atom_id res chain seq x y z
N MET A 1 -36.03 10.41 4.07
CA MET A 1 -35.36 11.64 3.60
C MET A 1 -33.87 11.45 3.75
N SER A 2 -33.19 11.59 2.63
CA SER A 2 -31.77 11.34 2.36
C SER A 2 -30.81 12.09 3.29
N GLY A 3 -29.87 11.35 3.87
CA GLY A 3 -28.64 11.89 4.46
C GLY A 3 -27.43 11.28 3.75
N LEU A 4 -27.22 11.65 2.48
CA LEU A 4 -25.99 11.39 1.74
C LEU A 4 -24.89 12.25 2.35
N SER A 5 -24.18 11.73 3.36
CA SER A 5 -22.94 12.33 3.82
C SER A 5 -21.89 12.15 2.72
N GLN A 6 -21.54 13.28 2.10
CA GLN A 6 -20.51 13.40 1.08
C GLN A 6 -19.18 12.82 1.61
N LEU A 7 -18.83 11.64 1.12
CA LEU A 7 -17.50 11.05 1.31
C LEU A 7 -16.52 11.84 0.42
N SER A 8 -15.89 12.86 1.01
CA SER A 8 -14.82 13.62 0.37
C SER A 8 -13.62 12.70 0.13
N GLY A 9 -13.54 12.17 -1.10
CA GLY A 9 -12.43 11.37 -1.59
C GLY A 9 -11.17 12.22 -1.72
N LYS A 10 -10.32 12.22 -0.67
CA LYS A 10 -8.98 12.81 -0.74
C LYS A 10 -7.94 11.76 -1.14
N ARG A 11 -7.52 11.93 -2.39
CA ARG A 11 -6.51 11.28 -3.24
C ARG A 11 -5.14 11.20 -2.56
N ILE A 12 -4.29 10.23 -2.92
CA ILE A 12 -2.85 10.15 -2.54
C ILE A 12 -2.29 11.57 -2.37
N THR A 13 -1.88 11.94 -1.15
CA THR A 13 -1.41 13.30 -0.86
C THR A 13 0.10 13.36 -1.01
N ASP A 14 0.53 14.14 -2.01
CA ASP A 14 1.90 14.62 -2.28
C ASP A 14 2.99 13.55 -2.35
N THR A 15 3.11 12.93 -3.52
CA THR A 15 4.24 12.08 -3.91
C THR A 15 5.42 12.96 -4.35
N TYR A 16 6.54 12.94 -3.64
CA TYR A 16 7.82 13.36 -4.22
C TYR A 16 8.19 12.34 -5.30
N ALA A 17 7.98 12.72 -6.57
CA ALA A 17 8.10 11.84 -7.72
C ALA A 17 9.57 11.60 -8.13
N HIS A 18 10.41 11.03 -7.25
CA HIS A 18 11.74 10.51 -7.61
C HIS A 18 12.08 9.24 -6.80
N PRO A 19 12.66 8.18 -7.40
CA PRO A 19 13.12 7.01 -6.65
C PRO A 19 14.35 7.31 -5.77
N PRO A 20 14.52 6.61 -4.64
CA PRO A 20 13.55 5.75 -3.96
C PRO A 20 12.92 6.51 -2.78
N TYR A 21 12.01 7.45 -3.02
CA TYR A 21 11.26 8.08 -1.92
C TYR A 21 10.00 7.27 -1.57
N PRO A 22 9.76 7.00 -0.28
CA PRO A 22 8.53 6.36 0.16
C PRO A 22 7.32 7.27 -0.08
N SER A 23 6.15 6.66 -0.25
CA SER A 23 4.88 7.37 -0.48
C SER A 23 3.89 7.08 0.65
N GLN A 24 3.23 8.12 1.16
CA GLN A 24 2.11 7.95 2.08
C GLN A 24 0.86 7.58 1.29
N VAL A 25 0.22 6.47 1.66
CA VAL A 25 -0.94 5.94 0.95
C VAL A 25 -2.08 5.65 1.91
N ARG A 26 -3.32 5.88 1.46
CA ARG A 26 -4.50 5.66 2.28
C ARG A 26 -5.05 4.27 2.03
N VAL A 27 -5.04 3.43 3.07
CA VAL A 27 -5.58 2.09 3.00
C VAL A 27 -7.11 2.14 2.93
N TRP A 28 -7.65 1.46 1.92
CA TRP A 28 -9.09 1.23 1.79
C TRP A 28 -9.48 -0.08 2.46
N ARG A 29 -8.80 -1.18 2.09
CA ARG A 29 -9.07 -2.51 2.65
C ARG A 29 -7.80 -3.35 2.67
N TYR A 30 -7.60 -4.06 3.76
CA TYR A 30 -6.59 -5.12 3.82
C TYR A 30 -7.17 -6.37 3.18
N LEU A 31 -6.51 -6.87 2.13
CA LEU A 31 -6.90 -8.13 1.49
C LEU A 31 -6.27 -9.30 2.25
N LYS A 32 -5.03 -9.13 2.74
CA LYS A 32 -4.32 -10.11 3.57
C LYS A 32 -3.42 -9.42 4.57
N GLY A 33 -3.40 -9.94 5.81
CA GLY A 33 -2.39 -9.57 6.78
C GLY A 33 -2.61 -8.26 7.55
N LYS A 34 -3.88 -7.93 7.81
CA LYS A 34 -4.29 -6.75 8.58
C LYS A 34 -3.63 -6.69 9.97
N ASP A 35 -3.55 -7.84 10.64
CA ASP A 35 -3.06 -8.01 12.01
C ASP A 35 -1.62 -7.52 12.17
N VAL A 36 -0.71 -7.90 11.28
CA VAL A 36 0.70 -7.44 11.35
C VAL A 36 0.82 -5.96 11.03
N VAL A 37 0.09 -5.47 10.01
CA VAL A 37 0.12 -4.04 9.69
C VAL A 37 -0.38 -3.19 10.87
N THR A 38 -1.37 -3.69 11.62
CA THR A 38 -1.88 -3.03 12.82
C THR A 38 -0.97 -3.17 14.04
N GLN A 39 -0.30 -4.30 14.23
CA GLN A 39 0.59 -4.53 15.37
C GLN A 39 1.86 -3.69 15.31
N GLU A 40 2.40 -3.44 14.11
CA GLU A 40 3.61 -2.64 13.94
C GLU A 40 3.36 -1.11 14.03
N SER A 41 2.14 -0.67 14.38
CA SER A 41 1.77 0.75 14.48
C SER A 41 2.15 1.58 13.24
N LEU A 42 2.09 0.95 12.06
CA LEU A 42 2.37 1.57 10.75
C LEU A 42 1.32 2.61 10.32
N LEU A 43 0.34 2.88 11.20
CA LEU A 43 -0.83 3.67 10.91
C LEU A 43 -0.69 5.10 11.41
N ASP A 44 -0.41 6.04 10.50
CA ASP A 44 -0.52 7.47 10.79
C ASP A 44 -1.99 7.89 10.76
N GLY A 45 -2.63 7.93 11.93
CA GLY A 45 -4.04 8.36 12.07
C GLY A 45 -5.10 7.34 11.66
N GLY A 46 -4.76 6.04 11.63
CA GLY A 46 -5.73 4.94 11.63
C GLY A 46 -5.99 4.21 10.30
N ASN A 47 -5.70 4.83 9.15
CA ASN A 47 -5.80 4.17 7.84
C ASN A 47 -4.79 4.64 6.80
N LYS A 48 -3.70 5.29 7.19
CA LYS A 48 -2.62 5.64 6.27
C LYS A 48 -1.37 4.84 6.61
N VAL A 49 -0.66 4.40 5.59
CA VAL A 49 0.62 3.69 5.71
C VAL A 49 1.66 4.36 4.82
N VAL A 50 2.94 4.19 5.16
CA VAL A 50 4.05 4.61 4.31
C VAL A 50 4.54 3.38 3.55
N ILE A 51 4.56 3.46 2.22
CA ILE A 51 5.04 2.39 1.34
C ILE A 51 6.35 2.82 0.68
N GLY A 52 7.39 2.01 0.81
CA GLY A 52 8.69 2.17 0.16
C GLY A 52 8.89 1.17 -1.00
N GLY A 53 10.03 1.27 -1.68
CA GLY A 53 10.41 0.34 -2.77
C GLY A 53 9.89 0.72 -4.17
N PHE A 54 9.29 1.91 -4.33
CA PHE A 54 8.93 2.41 -5.66
C PHE A 54 10.18 2.68 -6.50
N GLY A 55 10.11 2.32 -7.79
CA GLY A 55 11.23 2.44 -8.72
C GLY A 55 12.31 1.35 -8.58
N ASP A 56 12.10 0.30 -7.80
CA ASP A 56 13.02 -0.85 -7.74
C ASP A 56 13.13 -1.53 -9.14
N PRO A 57 14.31 -1.55 -9.78
CA PRO A 57 14.48 -2.11 -11.12
C PRO A 57 14.16 -3.62 -11.21
N LEU A 58 14.07 -4.33 -10.08
CA LEU A 58 13.69 -5.74 -10.02
C LEU A 58 12.18 -5.96 -10.09
N ILE A 59 11.38 -4.89 -9.92
CA ILE A 59 9.91 -4.93 -9.96
C ILE A 59 9.43 -4.32 -11.29
N CYS A 60 8.70 -5.11 -12.09
CA CYS A 60 8.26 -4.69 -13.43
C CYS A 60 7.32 -3.48 -13.43
N ASP A 61 6.23 -3.52 -12.65
CA ASP A 61 5.33 -2.37 -12.45
C ASP A 61 5.51 -1.84 -11.03
N ASN A 62 6.22 -0.71 -10.90
CA ASN A 62 6.71 -0.19 -9.62
C ASN A 62 6.51 1.32 -9.46
N GLN A 63 5.70 1.93 -10.32
CA GLN A 63 5.47 3.38 -10.35
C GLN A 63 4.04 3.69 -9.93
N VAL A 64 3.90 4.74 -9.12
CA VAL A 64 2.61 5.29 -8.72
C VAL A 64 2.60 6.79 -8.94
N SER A 65 1.44 7.31 -9.33
CA SER A 65 1.16 8.74 -9.35
C SER A 65 0.12 9.09 -8.30
N THR A 66 0.08 10.37 -7.92
CA THR A 66 -0.95 10.88 -7.03
C THR A 66 -2.36 10.59 -7.57
N GLY A 67 -3.10 9.74 -6.86
CA GLY A 67 -4.47 9.34 -7.15
C GLY A 67 -4.62 7.99 -7.85
N ASP A 68 -3.51 7.30 -8.08
CA ASP A 68 -3.57 5.91 -8.48
C ASP A 68 -4.21 5.05 -7.39
N THR A 69 -5.12 4.18 -7.82
CA THR A 69 -5.69 3.13 -6.97
C THR A 69 -5.13 1.81 -7.47
N ARG A 70 -4.40 1.08 -6.64
CA ARG A 70 -3.77 -0.21 -6.97
C ARG A 70 -3.86 -1.17 -5.79
N ILE A 71 -3.63 -2.45 -6.07
CA ILE A 71 -3.36 -3.47 -5.06
C ILE A 71 -1.83 -3.54 -4.90
N PHE A 72 -1.39 -3.42 -3.65
CA PHE A 72 0.02 -3.40 -3.26
C PHE A 72 0.34 -4.70 -2.56
N PHE A 73 1.41 -5.35 -3.00
CA PHE A 73 1.99 -6.51 -2.35
C PHE A 73 3.22 -6.05 -1.59
N VAL A 74 3.15 -6.07 -0.27
CA VAL A 74 4.15 -5.45 0.60
C VAL A 74 4.54 -6.37 1.73
N ASN A 75 5.68 -6.09 2.35
CA ASN A 75 6.12 -6.67 3.61
C ASN A 75 6.58 -5.54 4.55
N PRO A 76 6.51 -5.72 5.88
CA PRO A 76 7.26 -4.89 6.81
C PRO A 76 8.72 -4.72 6.42
N ALA A 77 9.24 -3.49 6.54
CA ALA A 77 10.66 -3.25 6.34
C ALA A 77 11.48 -4.04 7.39
N PRO A 78 12.37 -4.95 6.96
CA PRO A 78 13.13 -5.77 7.89
C PRO A 78 14.11 -4.93 8.74
N PRO A 79 14.51 -5.42 9.94
CA PRO A 79 15.30 -4.64 10.89
C PRO A 79 16.65 -4.11 10.36
N TYR A 80 17.24 -4.76 9.35
CA TYR A 80 18.50 -4.31 8.76
C TYR A 80 18.36 -3.03 7.90
N LEU A 81 17.13 -2.67 7.50
CA LEU A 81 16.83 -1.41 6.79
C LEU A 81 16.53 -0.25 7.76
N TRP A 82 16.54 -0.51 9.06
CA TRP A 82 16.31 0.51 10.08
C TRP A 82 17.60 1.28 10.33
N PRO A 83 17.52 2.59 10.64
CA PRO A 83 16.31 3.36 10.94
C PRO A 83 15.60 3.94 9.72
N ALA A 84 16.22 3.92 8.55
CA ALA A 84 15.77 4.65 7.36
C ALA A 84 14.34 4.27 6.94
N HIS A 85 14.01 2.98 6.97
CA HIS A 85 12.71 2.46 6.58
C HIS A 85 11.90 1.93 7.76
N LYS A 86 12.21 2.36 8.99
CA LYS A 86 11.47 1.91 10.17
C LYS A 86 10.01 2.37 10.04
N ASN A 87 9.08 1.45 10.29
CA ASN A 87 7.65 1.65 10.13
C ASN A 87 7.20 1.91 8.67
N GLU A 88 7.94 1.40 7.69
CA GLU A 88 7.52 1.37 6.29
C GLU A 88 7.13 -0.03 5.84
N LEU A 89 6.22 -0.09 4.87
CA LEU A 89 5.90 -1.29 4.13
C LEU A 89 6.66 -1.26 2.80
N MET A 90 7.50 -2.25 2.53
CA MET A 90 8.29 -2.31 1.30
C MET A 90 7.55 -3.09 0.24
N LEU A 91 7.51 -2.56 -1.00
CA LEU A 91 7.04 -3.31 -2.15
C LEU A 91 7.81 -4.62 -2.30
N ASN A 92 7.06 -5.71 -2.45
CA ASN A 92 7.62 -7.04 -2.66
C ASN A 92 7.49 -7.50 -4.13
N SER A 93 6.47 -7.01 -4.84
CA SER A 93 6.21 -7.39 -6.23
C SER A 93 5.48 -6.28 -7.00
N SER A 94 5.17 -6.56 -8.27
CA SER A 94 4.56 -5.57 -9.17
C SER A 94 3.18 -5.12 -8.68
N LEU A 95 2.89 -3.84 -8.89
CA LEU A 95 1.59 -3.25 -8.61
C LEU A 95 0.52 -3.92 -9.47
N MET A 96 -0.65 -4.16 -8.89
CA MET A 96 -1.74 -4.80 -9.60
C MET A 96 -2.94 -3.85 -9.73
N ARG A 97 -3.57 -3.86 -10.90
CA ARG A 97 -4.78 -3.07 -11.16
C ARG A 97 -5.96 -3.60 -10.36
N ILE A 98 -6.89 -2.72 -10.02
CA ILE A 98 -8.13 -3.11 -9.36
C ILE A 98 -9.11 -3.61 -10.42
N THR A 99 -9.35 -4.92 -10.40
CA THR A 99 -10.39 -5.61 -11.19
C THR A 99 -11.02 -6.68 -10.29
N LEU A 100 -12.24 -7.13 -10.60
CA LEU A 100 -12.87 -8.20 -9.83
C LEU A 100 -12.04 -9.49 -9.84
N ARG A 101 -11.55 -9.90 -11.01
CA ARG A 101 -10.66 -11.05 -11.16
C ARG A 101 -9.42 -10.95 -10.28
N ASN A 102 -8.76 -9.79 -10.28
CA ASN A 102 -7.54 -9.61 -9.49
C ASN A 102 -7.82 -9.66 -7.99
N LEU A 103 -8.98 -9.13 -7.54
CA LEU A 103 -9.38 -9.20 -6.14
C LEU A 103 -9.65 -10.64 -5.70
N GLU A 104 -10.34 -11.44 -6.54
CA GLU A 104 -10.59 -12.86 -6.32
C GLU A 104 -9.26 -13.66 -6.29
N GLU A 105 -8.36 -13.39 -7.23
CA GLU A 105 -7.05 -14.07 -7.31
C GLU A 105 -6.14 -13.75 -6.12
N VAL A 106 -6.17 -12.51 -5.61
CA VAL A 106 -5.36 -12.10 -4.45
C VAL A 106 -5.79 -12.81 -3.17
N GLU A 107 -7.09 -13.06 -2.98
CA GLU A 107 -7.58 -13.85 -1.84
C GLU A 107 -7.04 -15.29 -1.87
N HIS A 108 -6.74 -15.81 -3.07
CA HIS A 108 -6.16 -17.13 -3.29
C HIS A 108 -4.63 -17.14 -3.43
N CYS A 109 -3.98 -15.97 -3.38
CA CYS A 109 -2.54 -15.88 -3.58
C CYS A 109 -1.73 -16.26 -2.32
N VAL A 110 -0.58 -16.88 -2.57
CA VAL A 110 0.36 -17.59 -1.68
C VAL A 110 0.43 -17.09 -0.22
N GLU A 111 0.48 -18.02 0.73
CA GLU A 111 0.85 -17.77 2.14
C GLU A 111 2.23 -17.08 2.23
N GLY A 112 2.27 -15.82 2.70
CA GLY A 112 3.52 -15.10 2.97
C GLY A 112 3.65 -13.69 2.37
N VAL A 113 2.77 -13.28 1.46
CA VAL A 113 2.75 -11.91 0.90
C VAL A 113 1.52 -11.15 1.36
N TRP A 114 1.68 -9.89 1.80
CA TRP A 114 0.62 -9.08 2.39
C TRP A 114 0.00 -8.21 1.29
N GLY A 115 -1.30 -8.39 1.06
CA GLY A 115 -2.05 -7.66 0.03
C GLY A 115 -2.81 -6.50 0.67
N ILE A 116 -2.53 -5.28 0.24
CA ILE A 116 -3.22 -4.08 0.70
C ILE A 116 -3.85 -3.36 -0.49
N LEU A 117 -5.16 -3.11 -0.40
CA LEU A 117 -5.87 -2.22 -1.30
C LEU A 117 -5.76 -0.81 -0.75
N VAL A 118 -5.17 0.09 -1.53
CA VAL A 118 -5.00 1.50 -1.15
C VAL A 118 -5.54 2.42 -2.24
N TRP A 119 -5.86 3.64 -1.81
CA TRP A 119 -6.47 4.75 -2.56
C TRP A 119 -5.58 6.00 -2.53
#